data_AF-A0A0L7KTJ0-F1
#
_entry.id   AF-A0A0L7KTJ0-F1
#
_cell.length_a   1.000
_cell.length_b   1.000
_cell.length_c   1.000
_cell.angle_alpha   90.00
_cell.angle_beta   90.00
_cell.angle_gamma   90.00
#
_symmetry.space_group_name_H-M   'P 1'
#
loop_
_entity.id
_entity.type
_entity.pdbx_description
1 polymer ?
#
loop_
_entity_poly.entity_id
_entity_poly.type
_entity_poly.pdbx_seq_one_letter_code
_entity_poly.pdbx_strand_id
1 'polypeptide(L)'
;MGAERVGDRLFVALPRRRYGIPATLNYIDLRDTSRSPALRPYPSLRASRSLVSTPAIVVFDLRTDRQIMRYELKEADVPANNTPTDAFAYIPDLTTFGIVVYSLRDNDSWRVTHNYLHFNPSAVNLHISALAPGSGCRTAYFHPLISTQEFSVSTCTLNNRTAHLDPDYWTRYSIVGERGSNSQSTMHDLHSSGVMFYADIGADGVACWNTRRPLDSATFSMLASDQKLMSYPADLHVTGDEVWVIFNTLP
;
A
#
# COMPACT_ATOMS: atom_id res chain seq x y z
N MET A 1 -9.54 -4.13 2.87
CA MET A 1 -10.28 -2.89 3.22
C MET A 1 -9.20 -1.86 3.42
N GLY A 2 -9.39 -0.63 2.99
CA GLY A 2 -8.36 0.41 3.21
C GLY A 2 -8.96 1.65 3.84
N ALA A 3 -8.16 2.49 4.48
CA ALA A 3 -8.56 3.78 4.98
C ALA A 3 -7.44 4.80 5.03
N GLU A 4 -7.78 6.04 4.71
CA GLU A 4 -6.83 7.13 4.65
C GLU A 4 -7.46 8.36 5.31
N ARG A 5 -6.70 9.04 6.19
CA ARG A 5 -7.16 10.28 6.81
C ARG A 5 -6.69 11.48 6.00
N VAL A 6 -7.64 12.36 5.65
CA VAL A 6 -7.33 13.68 5.09
C VAL A 6 -8.18 14.76 5.78
N GLY A 7 -7.52 15.58 6.61
CA GLY A 7 -8.19 16.58 7.44
C GLY A 7 -9.19 15.94 8.40
N ASP A 8 -10.45 16.38 8.33
CA ASP A 8 -11.55 15.84 9.14
C ASP A 8 -12.28 14.66 8.46
N ARG A 9 -11.76 14.13 7.35
CA ARG A 9 -12.35 12.99 6.64
C ARG A 9 -11.47 11.76 6.79
N LEU A 10 -12.06 10.66 7.24
CA LEU A 10 -11.47 9.32 7.16
C LEU A 10 -12.11 8.58 5.99
N PHE A 11 -11.37 8.44 4.89
CA PHE A 11 -11.81 7.66 3.75
C PHE A 11 -11.74 6.18 4.09
N VAL A 12 -12.71 5.39 3.63
CA VAL A 12 -12.78 3.94 3.85
C VAL A 12 -13.20 3.25 2.56
N ALA A 13 -12.36 2.32 2.11
CA ALA A 13 -12.57 1.49 0.93
C ALA A 13 -13.12 0.11 1.33
N LEU A 14 -14.38 -0.15 0.97
CA LEU A 14 -15.08 -1.40 1.22
C LEU A 14 -14.97 -2.34 0.02
N PRO A 15 -14.49 -3.58 0.18
CA PRO A 15 -14.39 -4.54 -0.91
C PRO A 15 -15.79 -5.04 -1.32
N ARG A 16 -16.17 -4.89 -2.59
CA ARG A 16 -17.44 -5.36 -3.14
C ARG A 16 -17.47 -6.87 -3.43
N ARG A 17 -17.22 -7.70 -2.41
CA ARG A 17 -17.20 -9.17 -2.52
C ARG A 17 -18.60 -9.81 -2.48
N ARG A 18 -19.62 -9.05 -2.08
CA ARG A 18 -21.02 -9.51 -1.98
C ARG A 18 -21.97 -8.41 -2.44
N TYR A 19 -23.15 -8.81 -2.87
CA TYR A 19 -24.25 -7.89 -3.15
C TYR A 19 -24.61 -7.07 -1.90
N GLY A 20 -25.06 -5.83 -2.10
CA GLY A 20 -25.51 -4.95 -1.01
C GLY A 20 -24.51 -3.90 -0.54
N ILE A 21 -23.31 -3.81 -1.13
CA ILE A 21 -22.35 -2.73 -0.83
C ILE A 21 -22.60 -1.55 -1.80
N PRO A 22 -23.23 -0.45 -1.36
CA PRO A 22 -23.71 0.61 -2.26
C PRO A 22 -22.57 1.42 -2.88
N ALA A 23 -21.43 1.55 -2.20
CA ALA A 23 -20.28 2.33 -2.63
C ALA A 23 -18.97 1.68 -2.16
N THR A 24 -17.99 1.59 -3.06
CA THR A 24 -16.64 1.09 -2.73
C THR A 24 -15.90 2.09 -1.87
N LEU A 25 -15.80 3.35 -2.32
CA LEU A 25 -15.11 4.42 -1.60
C LEU A 25 -16.13 5.26 -0.84
N ASN A 26 -15.88 5.41 0.45
CA ASN A 26 -16.71 6.18 1.37
C ASN A 26 -15.82 7.07 2.24
N TYR A 27 -16.41 7.96 3.01
CA TYR A 27 -15.73 8.64 4.11
C TYR A 27 -16.60 8.75 5.35
N ILE A 28 -15.94 8.91 6.49
CA ILE A 28 -16.49 9.26 7.80
C ILE A 28 -16.05 10.68 8.13
N ASP A 29 -16.95 11.48 8.69
CA ASP A 29 -16.61 12.78 9.28
C ASP A 29 -16.07 12.55 10.69
N LEU A 30 -14.79 12.85 10.93
CA LEU A 30 -14.13 12.61 12.22
C LEU A 30 -14.67 13.49 13.35
N ARG A 31 -15.51 14.49 13.04
CA ARG A 31 -16.23 15.29 14.04
C ARG A 31 -17.48 14.57 14.56
N ASP A 32 -17.92 13.49 13.90
CA ASP A 32 -18.99 12.63 14.38
C ASP A 32 -18.48 11.76 15.54
N THR A 33 -18.99 12.02 16.74
CA THR A 33 -18.60 11.30 17.97
C THR A 33 -19.48 10.07 18.23
N SER A 34 -20.34 9.67 17.29
CA SER A 34 -21.17 8.48 17.45
C SER A 34 -20.29 7.22 17.46
N ARG A 35 -20.72 6.18 18.19
CA ARG A 35 -20.00 4.90 18.26
C ARG A 35 -19.90 4.20 16.90
N SER A 36 -20.83 4.46 16.00
CA SER A 36 -20.89 3.84 14.67
C SER A 36 -21.29 4.89 13.63
N PRO A 37 -20.35 5.77 13.24
CA PRO A 37 -20.60 6.82 12.26
C PRO A 37 -21.05 6.25 10.92
N ALA A 38 -21.99 6.94 10.26
CA ALA A 38 -22.50 6.50 8.96
C ALA A 38 -21.46 6.74 7.85
N LEU A 39 -21.25 5.73 7.00
CA LEU A 39 -20.41 5.86 5.80
C LEU A 39 -21.11 6.73 4.75
N ARG A 40 -20.37 7.69 4.19
CA ARG A 40 -20.84 8.58 3.12
C ARG A 40 -20.16 8.21 1.81
N PRO A 41 -20.90 7.78 0.77
CA PRO A 41 -20.33 7.48 -0.54
C PRO A 41 -19.54 8.65 -1.13
N TYR A 42 -18.34 8.39 -1.64
CA TYR A 42 -17.47 9.40 -2.23
C TYR A 42 -17.23 9.17 -3.74
N PRO A 43 -17.22 10.24 -4.57
CA PRO A 43 -17.65 11.61 -4.24
C PRO A 43 -19.18 11.73 -4.15
N SER A 44 -19.91 10.73 -4.66
CA SER A 44 -21.36 10.62 -4.53
C SER A 44 -21.81 9.18 -4.76
N LEU A 45 -23.04 8.86 -4.34
CA LEU A 45 -23.65 7.55 -4.61
C LEU A 45 -23.80 7.28 -6.12
N ARG A 46 -24.02 8.33 -6.94
CA ARG A 46 -24.16 8.18 -8.40
C ARG A 46 -22.86 7.72 -9.05
N ALA A 47 -21.71 8.21 -8.56
CA ALA A 47 -20.40 7.79 -9.06
C ALA A 47 -20.09 6.31 -8.76
N SER A 48 -20.78 5.72 -7.78
CA SER A 48 -20.59 4.34 -7.34
C SER A 48 -21.44 3.31 -8.11
N ARG A 49 -22.18 3.71 -9.15
CA ARG A 49 -23.16 2.84 -9.84
C ARG A 49 -22.55 1.73 -10.68
N SER A 50 -21.32 1.88 -11.17
CA SER A 50 -20.67 0.79 -11.91
C SER A 50 -20.21 -0.29 -10.93
N LEU A 51 -20.71 -1.51 -11.11
CA LEU A 51 -20.40 -2.67 -10.25
C LEU A 51 -19.20 -3.47 -10.76
N VAL A 52 -18.86 -3.34 -12.04
CA VAL A 52 -17.74 -4.03 -12.72
C VAL A 52 -16.99 -2.99 -13.54
N SER A 53 -15.68 -2.92 -13.35
CA SER A 53 -14.77 -1.96 -13.99
C SER A 53 -13.45 -2.66 -14.26
N THR A 54 -12.78 -2.27 -15.34
CA THR A 54 -11.35 -2.52 -15.50
C THR A 54 -10.60 -1.94 -14.29
N PRO A 55 -9.55 -2.61 -13.78
CA PRO A 55 -8.67 -2.03 -12.76
C PRO A 55 -8.12 -0.69 -13.22
N ALA A 56 -8.20 0.33 -12.37
CA ALA A 56 -7.82 1.68 -12.74
C ALA A 56 -7.24 2.45 -11.55
N ILE A 57 -6.31 3.35 -11.85
CA ILE A 57 -5.88 4.41 -10.95
C ILE A 57 -6.83 5.58 -11.15
N VAL A 58 -7.43 6.08 -10.07
CA VAL A 58 -8.38 7.20 -10.13
C VAL A 58 -7.91 8.28 -9.17
N VAL A 59 -7.74 9.50 -9.68
CA VAL A 59 -7.30 10.64 -8.88
C VAL A 59 -8.44 11.64 -8.73
N PHE A 60 -8.62 12.08 -7.49
CA PHE A 60 -9.61 13.09 -7.12
C PHE A 60 -8.92 14.33 -6.58
N ASP A 61 -9.40 15.51 -6.98
CA ASP A 61 -9.12 16.75 -6.26
C ASP A 61 -10.01 16.81 -5.03
N LEU A 62 -9.41 16.67 -3.84
CA LEU A 62 -10.13 16.65 -2.56
C LEU A 62 -10.71 18.02 -2.15
N ARG A 63 -10.33 19.11 -2.81
CA ARG A 63 -10.94 20.43 -2.55
C ARG A 63 -12.25 20.59 -3.30
N THR A 64 -12.36 19.99 -4.48
CA THR A 64 -13.53 20.10 -5.35
C THR A 64 -14.37 18.83 -5.37
N ASP A 65 -13.88 17.74 -4.75
CA ASP A 65 -14.43 16.39 -4.76
C ASP A 65 -14.71 15.87 -6.18
N ARG A 66 -13.87 16.28 -7.14
CA ARG A 66 -14.00 15.90 -8.56
C ARG A 66 -12.91 14.94 -8.97
N GLN A 67 -13.31 13.94 -9.75
CA GLN A 67 -12.35 13.09 -10.46
C GLN A 67 -11.60 13.97 -11.46
N ILE A 68 -10.27 14.01 -11.35
CA ILE A 68 -9.40 14.77 -12.26
C ILE A 68 -8.63 13.84 -13.21
N MET A 69 -8.49 12.55 -12.87
CA MET A 69 -7.86 11.56 -13.73
C MET A 69 -8.41 10.16 -13.48
N ARG A 70 -8.46 9.36 -14.55
CA ARG A 70 -8.64 7.91 -14.52
C ARG A 70 -7.68 7.29 -15.53
N TYR A 71 -6.82 6.40 -15.07
CA TYR A 71 -5.94 5.60 -15.89
C TYR A 71 -6.34 4.13 -15.74
N GLU A 72 -6.82 3.53 -16.83
CA GLU A 72 -7.11 2.09 -16.85
C GLU A 72 -5.81 1.33 -17.06
N LEU A 73 -5.54 0.34 -16.21
CA LEU A 73 -4.33 -0.49 -16.32
C LEU A 73 -4.41 -1.29 -17.62
N LYS A 74 -3.35 -1.27 -18.43
CA LYS A 74 -3.32 -1.93 -19.74
C LYS A 74 -3.17 -3.44 -19.57
N GLU A 75 -3.73 -4.21 -20.50
CA GLU A 75 -3.49 -5.66 -20.58
C GLU A 75 -2.09 -5.99 -21.15
N ALA A 76 -1.56 -5.13 -22.03
CA ALA A 76 -0.22 -5.21 -22.58
C ALA A 76 0.37 -3.81 -22.66
N ASP A 77 1.31 -3.50 -21.77
CA ASP A 77 1.86 -2.15 -21.59
C ASP A 77 2.80 -1.73 -22.74
N VAL A 78 2.41 -0.70 -23.52
CA VAL A 78 3.21 0.01 -24.54
C VAL A 78 2.83 1.52 -24.50
N PRO A 79 3.76 2.48 -24.74
CA PRO A 79 3.68 3.83 -24.14
C PRO A 79 2.92 4.90 -24.94
N ALA A 80 2.44 5.94 -24.24
CA ALA A 80 2.05 7.24 -24.84
C ALA A 80 2.08 8.43 -23.84
N ASN A 81 2.86 9.47 -24.20
CA ASN A 81 2.95 10.88 -23.72
C ASN A 81 1.65 11.53 -23.15
N ASN A 82 1.60 12.61 -22.33
CA ASN A 82 2.47 13.35 -21.40
C ASN A 82 1.56 14.40 -20.69
N THR A 83 1.76 14.73 -19.40
CA THR A 83 1.59 16.08 -18.76
C THR A 83 2.02 16.05 -17.27
N PRO A 84 2.38 17.19 -16.64
CA PRO A 84 3.42 17.20 -15.62
C PRO A 84 2.91 17.14 -14.18
N THR A 85 3.28 16.05 -13.49
CA THR A 85 3.93 16.01 -12.17
C THR A 85 4.70 14.69 -12.11
N ASP A 86 5.98 14.71 -11.70
CA ASP A 86 6.78 13.49 -11.50
C ASP A 86 6.28 12.76 -10.25
N ALA A 87 5.17 12.02 -10.41
CA ALA A 87 4.64 11.13 -9.40
C ALA A 87 4.63 9.71 -9.95
N PHE A 88 5.00 8.76 -9.11
CA PHE A 88 4.91 7.34 -9.40
C PHE A 88 3.94 6.68 -8.43
N ALA A 89 3.20 5.68 -8.89
CA ALA A 89 2.45 4.77 -8.03
C ALA A 89 3.02 3.35 -8.18
N TYR A 90 3.18 2.66 -7.06
CA TYR A 90 3.67 1.28 -7.01
C TYR A 90 2.52 0.39 -6.56
N ILE A 91 2.02 -0.45 -7.45
CA ILE A 91 0.86 -1.29 -7.21
C ILE A 91 1.34 -2.74 -7.14
N PRO A 92 1.39 -3.35 -5.94
CA PRO A 92 1.74 -4.74 -5.82
C PRO A 92 0.65 -5.63 -6.45
N ASP A 93 1.06 -6.52 -7.34
CA ASP A 93 0.22 -7.54 -7.97
C ASP A 93 0.46 -8.89 -7.31
N LEU A 94 -0.52 -9.26 -6.50
CA LEU A 94 -0.51 -10.38 -5.57
C LEU A 94 -0.84 -11.69 -6.24
N THR A 95 -1.53 -11.62 -7.40
CA THR A 95 -1.95 -12.81 -8.14
C THR A 95 -0.84 -13.32 -9.03
N THR A 96 -0.05 -12.42 -9.60
CA THR A 96 1.02 -12.77 -10.54
C THR A 96 2.42 -12.39 -10.05
N PHE A 97 2.56 -12.03 -8.77
CA PHE A 97 3.82 -11.82 -8.06
C PHE A 97 4.73 -10.77 -8.71
N GLY A 98 4.24 -9.54 -8.81
CA GLY A 98 4.99 -8.44 -9.40
C GLY A 98 4.55 -7.08 -8.88
N ILE A 99 5.11 -6.02 -9.46
CA ILE A 99 4.76 -4.65 -9.14
C ILE A 99 4.41 -3.95 -10.45
N VAL A 100 3.24 -3.34 -10.52
CA VAL A 100 2.91 -2.40 -11.60
C VAL A 100 3.37 -1.01 -11.15
N VAL A 101 4.27 -0.42 -11.91
CA VAL A 101 4.74 0.95 -11.69
C VAL A 101 4.01 1.84 -12.67
N TYR A 102 3.32 2.86 -12.17
CA TYR A 102 2.67 3.89 -12.97
C TYR A 102 3.44 5.20 -12.86
N SER A 103 3.70 5.84 -14.00
CA SER A 103 4.26 7.19 -14.11
C SER A 103 3.15 8.17 -14.49
N LEU A 104 2.88 9.15 -13.64
CA LEU A 104 1.91 10.19 -13.91
C LEU A 104 2.36 11.10 -15.06
N ARG A 105 3.66 11.44 -15.08
CA ARG A 105 4.26 12.27 -16.13
C ARG A 105 4.04 11.68 -17.51
N ASP A 106 4.38 10.41 -17.66
CA ASP A 106 4.28 9.71 -18.93
C ASP A 106 2.88 9.13 -19.17
N ASN A 107 1.99 9.25 -18.18
CA ASN A 107 0.67 8.63 -18.13
C ASN A 107 0.67 7.17 -18.60
N ASP A 108 1.58 6.38 -18.03
CA ASP A 108 1.87 5.03 -18.50
C ASP A 108 2.30 4.11 -17.35
N SER A 109 2.09 2.81 -17.52
CA SER A 109 2.47 1.78 -16.58
C SER A 109 3.41 0.76 -17.19
N TRP A 110 4.19 0.09 -16.35
CA TRP A 110 4.93 -1.12 -16.73
C TRP A 110 5.01 -2.07 -15.54
N ARG A 111 5.26 -3.33 -15.84
CA ARG A 111 5.43 -4.38 -14.84
C ARG A 111 6.90 -4.59 -14.47
N VAL A 112 7.13 -4.78 -13.19
CA VAL A 112 8.40 -5.16 -12.58
C VAL A 112 8.23 -6.53 -11.93
N THR A 113 9.19 -7.42 -12.15
CA THR A 113 9.24 -8.76 -11.53
C THR A 113 10.62 -8.99 -10.92
N HIS A 114 10.65 -9.74 -9.82
CA HIS A 114 11.87 -10.12 -9.12
C HIS A 114 11.61 -11.36 -8.27
N ASN A 115 12.60 -12.24 -8.07
CA ASN A 115 12.44 -13.47 -7.29
C ASN A 115 11.94 -13.21 -5.86
N TYR A 116 12.35 -12.09 -5.25
CA TYR A 116 11.86 -11.69 -3.91
C TYR A 116 10.38 -11.29 -3.86
N LEU A 117 9.74 -11.10 -5.02
CA LEU A 117 8.29 -10.89 -5.13
C LEU A 117 7.53 -12.22 -5.23
N HIS A 118 8.21 -13.33 -5.55
CA HIS A 118 7.63 -14.66 -5.69
C HIS A 118 7.86 -15.49 -4.43
N PHE A 119 6.86 -15.72 -3.58
CA PHE A 119 6.96 -16.76 -2.53
C PHE A 119 5.63 -17.41 -2.15
N ASN A 120 5.73 -18.73 -1.92
CA ASN A 120 4.77 -19.77 -1.49
C ASN A 120 3.25 -19.54 -1.82
N PRO A 121 2.59 -20.43 -2.60
CA PRO A 121 1.26 -20.26 -3.22
C PRO A 121 0.05 -19.88 -2.35
N SER A 122 0.20 -19.62 -1.05
CA SER A 122 -0.86 -19.17 -0.15
C SER A 122 -0.78 -17.70 0.28
N ALA A 123 0.26 -16.95 -0.10
CA ALA A 123 0.45 -15.56 0.34
C ALA A 123 -0.26 -14.56 -0.58
N VAL A 124 -1.28 -13.88 -0.05
CA VAL A 124 -2.20 -13.03 -0.83
C VAL A 124 -1.91 -11.53 -0.71
N ASN A 125 -0.88 -11.07 0.02
CA ASN A 125 -0.52 -9.64 0.11
C ASN A 125 1.00 -9.37 -0.05
N LEU A 126 1.35 -8.23 -0.63
CA LEU A 126 2.67 -7.64 -0.82
C LEU A 126 2.42 -6.15 -0.63
N HIS A 127 3.17 -5.51 0.25
CA HIS A 127 3.05 -4.07 0.49
C HIS A 127 4.36 -3.39 0.11
N ILE A 128 4.27 -2.19 -0.46
CA ILE A 128 5.43 -1.38 -0.79
C ILE A 128 5.25 -0.03 -0.13
N SER A 129 6.17 0.33 0.74
CA SER A 129 6.18 1.66 1.33
C SER A 129 7.39 2.43 0.85
N ALA A 130 7.08 3.54 0.17
CA ALA A 130 8.03 4.52 -0.29
C ALA A 130 7.44 5.90 0.01
N LEU A 131 8.05 6.65 0.92
CA LEU A 131 7.65 8.03 1.21
C LEU A 131 7.85 8.92 -0.03
N ALA A 132 6.87 9.73 -0.43
CA ALA A 132 7.01 10.83 -1.42
C ALA A 132 6.23 12.08 -0.97
N PRO A 133 6.81 13.31 -1.07
CA PRO A 133 7.33 13.88 -2.32
C PRO A 133 8.81 14.37 -2.27
N GLY A 134 9.49 14.42 -3.43
CA GLY A 134 10.82 15.05 -3.63
C GLY A 134 11.71 14.36 -4.68
N SER A 135 12.56 15.12 -5.39
CA SER A 135 13.48 14.64 -6.44
C SER A 135 14.65 13.82 -5.88
N GLY A 136 14.67 12.52 -6.14
CA GLY A 136 15.79 11.64 -5.79
C GLY A 136 15.38 10.17 -5.67
N CYS A 137 16.35 9.26 -5.79
CA CYS A 137 16.14 7.84 -5.54
C CYS A 137 15.91 7.60 -4.05
N ARG A 138 14.85 6.89 -3.71
CA ARG A 138 14.49 6.43 -2.36
C ARG A 138 14.53 4.91 -2.28
N THR A 139 14.73 4.39 -1.07
CA THR A 139 14.54 2.98 -0.77
C THR A 139 13.04 2.68 -0.68
N ALA A 140 12.55 1.77 -1.52
CA ALA A 140 11.25 1.15 -1.39
C ALA A 140 11.43 -0.15 -0.60
N TYR A 141 10.74 -0.27 0.54
CA TYR A 141 10.70 -1.49 1.34
C TYR A 141 9.50 -2.32 0.93
N PHE A 142 9.66 -3.65 0.96
CA PHE A 142 8.58 -4.56 0.62
C PHE A 142 8.77 -5.94 1.26
N HIS A 143 7.66 -6.61 1.54
CA HIS A 143 7.63 -8.00 1.96
C HIS A 143 6.36 -8.71 1.48
N PRO A 144 6.41 -10.02 1.20
CA PRO A 144 5.22 -10.85 1.10
C PRO A 144 4.49 -10.97 2.46
N LEU A 145 3.18 -11.25 2.43
CA LEU A 145 2.31 -11.42 3.60
C LEU A 145 2.82 -12.50 4.55
N ILE A 146 3.12 -13.67 3.99
CA ILE A 146 3.58 -14.85 4.73
C ILE A 146 5.11 -14.88 4.71
N SER A 147 5.71 -13.73 4.99
CA SER A 147 7.15 -13.59 5.16
C SER A 147 7.43 -12.84 6.44
N THR A 148 8.50 -13.25 7.11
CA THR A 148 9.13 -12.56 8.24
C THR A 148 10.35 -11.76 7.79
N GLN A 149 10.71 -11.86 6.51
CA GLN A 149 11.79 -11.08 5.88
C GLN A 149 11.28 -9.75 5.35
N GLU A 150 12.19 -8.77 5.34
CA GLU A 150 12.01 -7.49 4.68
C GLU A 150 13.02 -7.37 3.54
N PHE A 151 12.57 -6.82 2.41
CA PHE A 151 13.39 -6.57 1.24
C PHE A 151 13.38 -5.08 0.89
N SER A 152 14.34 -4.68 0.08
CA SER A 152 14.40 -3.31 -0.41
C SER A 152 14.88 -3.24 -1.85
N VAL A 153 14.48 -2.16 -2.52
CA VAL A 153 14.91 -1.80 -3.86
C VAL A 153 14.92 -0.29 -4.01
N SER A 154 15.84 0.25 -4.83
CA SER A 154 15.79 1.66 -5.18
C SER A 154 14.58 1.96 -6.07
N THR A 155 13.84 3.00 -5.74
CA THR A 155 12.78 3.56 -6.61
C THR A 155 13.34 3.97 -7.97
N CYS A 156 14.62 4.30 -8.11
CA CYS A 156 15.20 4.54 -9.44
C CYS A 156 15.33 3.27 -10.28
N THR A 157 15.51 2.12 -9.65
CA THR A 157 15.42 0.82 -10.33
C THR A 157 13.98 0.55 -10.76
N LEU A 158 13.01 0.78 -9.88
CA LEU A 158 11.58 0.60 -10.20
C LEU A 158 11.09 1.56 -11.29
N ASN A 159 11.54 2.81 -11.24
CA ASN A 159 11.14 3.88 -12.14
C ASN A 159 11.76 3.73 -13.54
N ASN A 160 12.82 2.91 -13.67
CA ASN A 160 13.48 2.63 -14.94
C ASN A 160 12.85 1.41 -15.61
N ARG A 161 12.05 1.66 -16.64
CA ARG A 161 11.29 0.65 -17.40
C ARG A 161 12.17 -0.42 -18.04
N THR A 162 13.40 -0.09 -18.37
CA THR A 162 14.38 -0.99 -19.00
C THR A 162 15.37 -1.57 -18.01
N ALA A 163 15.18 -1.37 -16.70
CA ALA A 163 16.11 -1.88 -15.68
C ALA A 163 16.30 -3.40 -15.78
N HIS A 164 15.26 -4.15 -16.16
CA HIS A 164 15.29 -5.60 -16.31
C HIS A 164 16.21 -6.09 -17.45
N LEU A 165 16.63 -5.22 -18.37
CA LEU A 165 17.59 -5.54 -19.43
C LEU A 165 19.03 -5.48 -18.94
N ASP A 166 19.27 -4.88 -17.77
CA ASP A 166 20.59 -4.78 -17.17
C ASP A 166 21.02 -6.15 -16.61
N PRO A 167 22.21 -6.66 -16.95
CA PRO A 167 22.72 -7.93 -16.41
C PRO A 167 22.73 -7.97 -14.87
N ASP A 168 22.94 -6.82 -14.23
CA ASP A 168 23.02 -6.69 -12.77
C ASP A 168 21.66 -6.35 -12.13
N TYR A 169 20.55 -6.40 -12.88
CA TYR A 169 19.22 -6.08 -12.37
C TYR A 169 18.89 -6.83 -11.06
N TRP A 170 19.21 -8.12 -11.02
CA TRP A 170 18.91 -9.01 -9.90
C TRP A 170 19.67 -8.65 -8.61
N THR A 171 20.83 -7.99 -8.72
CA THR A 171 21.63 -7.59 -7.55
C THR A 171 21.22 -6.23 -6.99
N ARG A 172 20.28 -5.52 -7.64
CA ARG A 172 19.76 -4.21 -7.19
C ARG A 172 18.70 -4.31 -6.11
N TYR A 173 18.28 -5.53 -5.79
CA TYR A 173 17.39 -5.85 -4.68
C TYR A 173 18.23 -6.34 -3.51
N SER A 174 17.82 -6.01 -2.29
CA SER A 174 18.56 -6.37 -1.09
C SER A 174 17.64 -6.94 -0.02
N ILE A 175 18.11 -7.98 0.66
CA ILE A 175 17.51 -8.46 1.90
C ILE A 175 17.88 -7.47 2.99
N VAL A 176 16.88 -6.90 3.66
CA VAL A 176 17.06 -5.93 4.74
C VAL A 176 17.29 -6.65 6.07
N GLY A 177 16.58 -7.77 6.28
CA GLY A 177 16.74 -8.63 7.45
C GLY A 177 15.48 -9.43 7.75
N GLU A 178 15.39 -9.94 8.98
CA GLU A 178 14.37 -10.89 9.43
C GLU A 178 13.76 -10.39 10.74
N ARG A 179 12.46 -10.12 10.77
CA ARG A 179 11.74 -9.59 11.95
C ARG A 179 11.67 -10.60 13.11
N GLY A 180 11.81 -11.90 12.82
CA GLY A 180 11.76 -12.99 13.80
C GLY A 180 10.53 -13.88 13.64
N SER A 181 10.42 -14.92 14.47
CA SER A 181 9.29 -15.86 14.41
C SER A 181 7.95 -15.17 14.68
N ASN A 182 6.90 -15.59 13.97
CA ASN A 182 5.53 -15.11 14.17
C ASN A 182 5.35 -13.59 13.98
N SER A 183 6.05 -13.01 13.00
CA SER A 183 6.05 -11.57 12.66
C SER A 183 5.65 -11.31 11.20
N GLN A 184 4.76 -12.18 10.68
CA GLN A 184 4.11 -11.97 9.39
C GLN A 184 3.36 -10.64 9.45
N SER A 185 3.44 -9.88 8.36
CA SER A 185 2.85 -8.55 8.32
C SER A 185 1.95 -8.40 7.10
N THR A 186 0.79 -7.78 7.29
CA THR A 186 -0.12 -7.47 6.19
C THR A 186 0.34 -6.25 5.40
N MET A 187 0.92 -5.26 6.09
CA MET A 187 1.55 -4.08 5.51
C MET A 187 2.41 -3.33 6.53
N HIS A 188 3.15 -2.36 6.03
CA HIS A 188 3.94 -1.45 6.85
C HIS A 188 3.88 -0.05 6.29
N ASP A 189 4.25 0.96 7.06
CA ASP A 189 4.46 2.31 6.56
C ASP A 189 5.60 2.99 7.30
N LEU A 190 6.29 3.90 6.60
CA LEU A 190 7.53 4.52 7.07
C LEU A 190 7.25 5.94 7.55
N HIS A 191 7.54 6.21 8.81
CA HIS A 191 7.53 7.57 9.33
C HIS A 191 8.77 8.36 8.88
N SER A 192 8.63 9.68 8.79
CA SER A 192 9.69 10.61 8.40
C SER A 192 10.97 10.53 9.27
N SER A 193 10.85 10.04 10.51
CA SER A 193 11.99 9.81 11.41
C SER A 193 12.88 8.63 10.99
N GLY A 194 12.38 7.74 10.12
CA GLY A 194 13.00 6.47 9.77
C GLY A 194 12.51 5.29 10.59
N VAL A 195 11.43 5.44 11.39
CA VAL A 195 10.76 4.32 12.06
C VAL A 195 9.70 3.76 11.12
N MET A 196 9.81 2.46 10.82
CA MET A 196 8.81 1.71 10.10
C MET A 196 7.84 1.08 11.09
N PHE A 197 6.54 1.23 10.83
CA PHE A 197 5.47 0.61 11.60
C PHE A 197 4.88 -0.54 10.79
N TYR A 198 4.56 -1.63 11.46
CA TYR A 198 4.08 -2.86 10.86
C TYR A 198 2.71 -3.22 11.44
N ALA A 199 1.78 -3.55 10.55
CA ALA A 199 0.58 -4.28 10.88
C ALA A 199 0.96 -5.76 10.98
N ASP A 200 1.21 -6.24 12.19
CA ASP A 200 1.71 -7.57 12.46
C ASP A 200 0.53 -8.53 12.67
N ILE A 201 0.27 -9.36 11.65
CA ILE A 201 -0.80 -10.36 11.70
C ILE A 201 -0.36 -11.63 12.42
N GLY A 202 0.95 -11.90 12.50
CA GLY A 202 1.45 -13.03 13.27
C GLY A 202 1.21 -12.83 14.77
N ALA A 203 1.39 -11.60 15.25
CA ALA A 203 1.29 -11.23 16.66
C ALA A 203 -0.02 -10.52 17.04
N ASP A 204 -1.05 -10.49 16.18
CA ASP A 204 -2.31 -9.78 16.39
C ASP A 204 -2.09 -8.35 16.88
N GLY A 205 -1.29 -7.55 16.17
CA GLY A 205 -0.80 -6.29 16.73
C GLY A 205 -0.12 -5.31 15.78
N VAL A 206 0.51 -4.32 16.40
CA VAL A 206 1.31 -3.28 15.74
C VAL A 206 2.73 -3.36 16.26
N ALA A 207 3.69 -3.43 15.36
CA ALA A 207 5.10 -3.45 15.67
C ALA A 207 5.83 -2.26 15.04
N CYS A 208 7.09 -2.06 15.41
CA CYS A 208 7.95 -1.10 14.76
C CYS A 208 9.40 -1.55 14.69
N TRP A 209 10.13 -0.92 13.77
CA TRP A 209 11.57 -1.06 13.62
C TRP A 209 12.19 0.26 13.16
N ASN A 210 13.36 0.59 13.70
CA ASN A 210 14.12 1.76 13.27
C ASN A 210 15.08 1.37 12.14
N THR A 211 14.86 1.91 10.93
CA THR A 211 15.63 1.61 9.71
C THR A 211 17.14 1.91 9.81
N ARG A 212 17.59 2.63 10.85
CA ARG A 212 19.01 2.90 11.14
C ARG A 212 19.68 1.78 11.96
N ARG A 213 18.95 0.75 12.34
CA ARG A 213 19.44 -0.45 13.02
C ARG A 213 19.33 -1.64 12.07
N PRO A 214 20.19 -2.67 12.18
CA PRO A 214 19.95 -3.95 11.52
C PRO A 214 18.53 -4.44 11.80
N LEU A 215 17.90 -5.16 10.87
CA LEU A 215 16.59 -5.77 11.12
C LEU A 215 16.79 -7.22 11.59
N ASP A 216 16.56 -7.43 12.88
CA ASP A 216 16.58 -8.72 13.55
C ASP A 216 15.52 -8.77 14.67
N SER A 217 15.33 -9.94 15.28
CA SER A 217 14.36 -10.10 16.38
C SER A 217 14.71 -9.30 17.65
N ALA A 218 15.94 -8.78 17.77
CA ALA A 218 16.35 -7.96 18.93
C ALA A 218 16.01 -6.47 18.73
N THR A 219 15.85 -6.04 17.49
CA THR A 219 15.60 -4.65 17.08
C THR A 219 14.20 -4.42 16.54
N PHE A 220 13.47 -5.49 16.22
CA PHE A 220 12.03 -5.48 15.96
C PHE A 220 11.26 -5.50 17.29
N SER A 221 10.30 -4.61 17.46
CA SER A 221 9.59 -4.44 18.74
C SER A 221 8.10 -4.31 18.58
N MET A 222 7.35 -5.07 19.39
CA MET A 222 5.90 -4.94 19.51
C MET A 222 5.54 -3.67 20.27
N LEU A 223 4.60 -2.90 19.73
CA LEU A 223 4.05 -1.70 20.37
C LEU A 223 2.72 -1.99 21.07
N ALA A 224 1.87 -2.76 20.42
CA ALA A 224 0.57 -3.18 20.95
C ALA A 224 0.18 -4.53 20.34
N SER A 225 -0.57 -5.34 21.10
CA SER A 225 -1.14 -6.60 20.64
C SER A 225 -2.39 -6.90 21.45
N ASP A 226 -3.43 -7.40 20.78
CA ASP A 226 -4.65 -7.88 21.41
C ASP A 226 -5.34 -8.91 20.49
N GLN A 227 -5.38 -10.16 20.92
CA GLN A 227 -5.92 -11.27 20.12
C GLN A 227 -7.39 -11.13 19.73
N LYS A 228 -8.15 -10.25 20.40
CA LYS A 228 -9.57 -10.05 20.16
C LYS A 228 -9.85 -8.78 19.37
N LEU A 229 -9.15 -7.69 19.69
CA LEU A 229 -9.36 -6.38 19.08
C LEU A 229 -8.47 -6.16 17.85
N MET A 230 -7.34 -6.85 17.78
CA MET A 230 -6.29 -6.64 16.77
C MET A 230 -6.03 -7.88 15.89
N SER A 231 -6.97 -8.84 15.87
CA SER A 231 -6.83 -10.15 15.21
C SER A 231 -6.55 -10.10 13.70
N TYR A 232 -6.95 -9.02 13.01
CA TYR A 232 -6.67 -8.87 11.58
C TYR A 232 -6.42 -7.40 11.25
N PRO A 233 -5.15 -6.96 11.22
CA PRO A 233 -4.82 -5.61 10.78
C PRO A 233 -5.00 -5.51 9.27
N ALA A 234 -6.09 -4.89 8.87
CA ALA A 234 -6.55 -4.79 7.49
C ALA A 234 -5.97 -3.59 6.74
N ASP A 235 -5.58 -2.53 7.47
CA ASP A 235 -4.84 -1.40 6.90
C ASP A 235 -3.92 -0.72 7.92
N LEU A 236 -2.81 -0.13 7.48
CA LEU A 236 -1.92 0.72 8.29
C LEU A 236 -1.32 1.85 7.45
N HIS A 237 -1.44 3.08 7.97
CA HIS A 237 -0.87 4.27 7.34
C HIS A 237 -0.30 5.23 8.39
N VAL A 238 0.76 5.94 7.99
CA VAL A 238 1.39 7.00 8.78
C VAL A 238 1.06 8.36 8.17
N THR A 239 0.38 9.21 8.93
CA THR A 239 0.03 10.57 8.49
C THR A 239 0.58 11.59 9.49
N GLY A 240 1.61 12.34 9.09
CA GLY A 240 2.35 13.17 10.04
C GLY A 240 2.99 12.31 11.12
N ASP A 241 2.73 12.61 12.39
CA ASP A 241 3.21 11.85 13.55
C ASP A 241 2.17 10.84 14.08
N GLU A 242 1.08 10.59 13.34
CA GLU A 242 0.03 9.63 13.73
C GLU A 242 0.14 8.33 12.94
N VAL A 243 -0.06 7.21 13.64
CA VAL A 243 -0.19 5.87 13.03
C VAL A 243 -1.67 5.47 13.08
N TRP A 244 -2.27 5.31 11.92
CA TRP A 244 -3.65 4.86 11.77
C TRP A 244 -3.65 3.38 11.39
N VAL A 245 -4.40 2.58 12.13
CA VAL A 245 -4.52 1.13 11.87
C VAL A 245 -5.98 0.75 11.91
N ILE A 246 -6.42 0.00 10.90
CA ILE A 246 -7.75 -0.61 10.89
C ILE A 246 -7.62 -2.09 11.17
N PHE A 247 -8.34 -2.52 12.20
CA PHE A 247 -8.53 -3.93 12.48
C PHE A 247 -9.93 -4.37 12.08
N ASN A 248 -10.04 -5.61 11.62
CA ASN A 248 -11.32 -6.28 11.48
C ASN A 248 -11.21 -7.73 11.96
N THR A 249 -12.28 -8.49 11.78
CA THR A 249 -12.37 -9.90 12.18
C THR A 249 -12.49 -10.80 10.95
N LEU A 250 -11.84 -10.45 9.83
CA LEU A 250 -11.73 -11.38 8.71
C LEU A 250 -11.02 -12.65 9.22
N PRO A 251 -11.61 -13.85 9.04
CA PRO A 251 -10.83 -15.08 9.05
C PRO A 251 -9.91 -15.16 7.83
#